data_AF-A0A5S4T585-F1
#
_entry.id   AF-A0A5S4T585-F1
#
_cell.length_a   1.000
_cell.length_b   1.000
_cell.length_c   1.000
_cell.angle_alpha   90.00
_cell.angle_beta   90.00
_cell.angle_gamma   90.00
#
_symmetry.space_group_name_H-M   'P 1'
#
loop_
_entity.id
_entity.type
_entity.pdbx_description
1 polymer ?
#
loop_
_entity_poly.entity_id
_entity_poly.type
_entity_poly.pdbx_seq_one_letter_code
_entity_poly.pdbx_strand_id
1 'polypeptide(L)' 'EGADVLGVVAIFTYELPKASQNFEEAGVQLITLSTYSDLIQVAKEKGYITADGLQLLQKFKEDQENWQG' A
#
# COMPACT_ATOMS: atom_id res chain seq x y z
N GLU A 1 -10.24 -10.43 -27.98
CA GLU A 1 -10.49 -9.86 -26.64
C GLU A 1 -11.93 -10.17 -26.25
N GLY A 2 -12.19 -10.56 -25.01
CA GLY A 2 -13.50 -11.07 -24.58
C GLY A 2 -13.50 -11.68 -23.17
N ALA A 3 -12.59 -11.23 -22.31
CA ALA A 3 -12.53 -11.69 -20.92
C ALA A 3 -13.39 -10.79 -20.04
N ASP A 4 -14.21 -11.39 -19.19
CA ASP A 4 -14.92 -10.72 -18.11
C ASP A 4 -13.96 -10.57 -16.91
N VAL A 5 -13.46 -9.35 -16.70
CA VAL A 5 -12.48 -9.08 -15.63
C VAL A 5 -13.23 -8.89 -14.32
N LEU A 6 -13.27 -9.96 -13.52
CA LEU A 6 -13.91 -9.94 -12.21
C LEU A 6 -13.15 -9.08 -11.17
N GLY A 7 -11.84 -8.89 -11.37
CA GLY A 7 -10.98 -8.14 -10.46
C GLY A 7 -9.52 -8.62 -10.50
N VAL A 8 -8.70 -8.03 -9.63
CA VAL A 8 -7.28 -8.33 -9.45
C VAL A 8 -7.03 -8.77 -8.01
N VAL A 9 -6.24 -9.83 -7.85
CA VAL A 9 -5.71 -10.26 -6.56
C VAL A 9 -4.18 -10.12 -6.59
N ALA A 10 -3.61 -9.44 -5.60
CA ALA A 10 -2.17 -9.27 -5.45
C ALA A 10 -1.66 -9.79 -4.10
N ILE A 11 -0.38 -10.14 -4.04
CA ILE A 11 0.24 -10.56 -2.77
C ILE A 11 0.35 -9.38 -1.80
N PHE A 12 0.76 -8.22 -2.32
CA PHE A 12 1.09 -7.06 -1.51
C PHE A 12 0.74 -5.75 -2.22
N THR A 13 0.42 -4.70 -1.47
CA THR A 13 0.24 -3.34 -1.98
C THR A 13 0.91 -2.30 -1.08
N TYR A 14 1.46 -1.26 -1.71
CA TYR A 14 1.96 -0.07 -1.02
C TYR A 14 0.85 0.88 -0.53
N GLU A 15 -0.40 0.61 -0.90
CA GLU A 15 -1.56 1.44 -0.53
C GLU A 15 -1.44 2.91 -0.94
N LEU A 16 -0.80 3.16 -2.09
CA LEU A 16 -0.62 4.51 -2.61
C LEU A 16 -1.95 5.07 -3.10
N PRO A 17 -2.28 6.35 -2.82
CA PRO A 17 -3.51 6.98 -3.29
C PRO A 17 -3.71 6.86 -4.80
N LYS A 18 -2.62 6.97 -5.57
CA LYS A 18 -2.62 6.82 -7.03
C LYS A 18 -3.07 5.43 -7.50
N ALA A 19 -2.71 4.37 -6.76
CA ALA A 19 -3.14 3.03 -7.10
C ALA A 19 -4.65 2.88 -6.88
N SER A 20 -5.16 3.35 -5.73
CA SER A 20 -6.59 3.33 -5.43
C SER A 20 -7.42 4.07 -6.47
N GLN A 21 -7.00 5.28 -6.86
CA GLN A 21 -7.67 6.07 -7.90
C GLN A 21 -7.69 5.33 -9.25
N ASN A 22 -6.58 4.75 -9.68
CA ASN A 22 -6.52 4.02 -10.95
C ASN A 22 -7.46 2.80 -10.99
N PHE A 23 -7.56 2.04 -9.90
CA PHE A 23 -8.45 0.88 -9.82
C PHE A 23 -9.93 1.28 -9.77
N GLU A 24 -10.24 2.38 -9.07
CA GLU A 24 -11.59 2.95 -9.03
C GLU A 24 -12.03 3.48 -10.40
N GLU A 25 -11.17 4.26 -11.07
CA GLU A 25 -11.41 4.78 -12.42
C GLU A 25 -11.58 3.66 -13.46
N ALA A 26 -10.84 2.56 -13.32
CA ALA A 26 -10.96 1.39 -14.18
C ALA A 26 -12.20 0.53 -13.86
N GLY A 27 -12.88 0.77 -12.74
CA GLY A 27 -13.98 -0.08 -12.27
C GLY A 27 -13.54 -1.50 -11.92
N VAL A 28 -12.26 -1.69 -11.57
CA VAL A 28 -11.66 -3.00 -11.30
C VAL A 28 -11.42 -3.14 -9.80
N GLN A 29 -11.99 -4.19 -9.20
CA GLN A 29 -11.75 -4.49 -7.78
C GLN A 29 -10.31 -5.00 -7.58
N LEU A 30 -9.60 -4.43 -6.59
CA LEU A 30 -8.31 -4.95 -6.11
C LEU A 30 -8.47 -5.58 -4.71
N ILE A 31 -7.99 -6.81 -4.54
CA ILE A 31 -7.86 -7.48 -3.24
C ILE A 31 -6.39 -7.82 -3.03
N THR A 32 -5.88 -7.65 -1.80
CA THR A 32 -4.49 -8.00 -1.47
C THR A 32 -4.39 -8.93 -0.27
N LEU A 33 -3.38 -9.81 -0.27
CA LEU A 33 -3.12 -10.72 0.85
C LEU A 33 -2.45 -10.03 2.04
N SER A 34 -1.74 -8.93 1.80
CA SER A 34 -1.09 -8.10 2.83
C SER A 34 -0.92 -6.68 2.33
N THR A 35 -0.86 -5.73 3.27
CA THR A 35 -0.70 -4.31 2.97
C THR A 35 0.57 -3.72 3.58
N TYR A 36 0.98 -2.57 3.07
CA TYR A 36 2.10 -1.83 3.63
C TYR A 36 1.88 -1.44 5.09
N SER A 37 0.65 -1.07 5.47
CA SER A 37 0.28 -0.83 6.87
C SER A 37 0.58 -2.04 7.76
N ASP A 38 0.17 -3.24 7.33
CA ASP A 38 0.42 -4.48 8.07
C ASP A 38 1.92 -4.75 8.18
N LEU A 39 2.66 -4.59 7.07
CA LEU A 39 4.09 -4.84 7.01
C LEU A 39 4.88 -3.96 7.98
N ILE A 40 4.63 -2.65 7.99
CA ILE A 40 5.39 -1.71 8.84
C ILE A 40 5.02 -1.88 10.32
N GLN A 41 3.78 -2.27 10.62
CA GLN A 41 3.39 -2.62 11.98
C GLN A 41 4.16 -3.85 12.47
N VAL A 42 4.17 -4.94 11.69
CA VAL A 42 4.91 -6.16 12.02
C VAL A 42 6.42 -5.90 12.07
N ALA A 43 6.95 -5.03 11.21
CA ALA A 43 8.36 -4.65 11.23
C ALA A 43 8.74 -3.96 12.56
N LYS A 44 7.87 -3.09 13.09
CA LYS A 44 8.07 -2.48 14.41
C LYS A 44 8.01 -3.52 15.52
N GLU A 45 6.99 -4.38 15.51
CA GLU A 45 6.82 -5.43 16.53
C GLU A 45 8.01 -6.40 16.57
N LYS A 46 8.60 -6.70 15.42
CA LYS A 46 9.79 -7.55 15.29
C LYS A 46 11.12 -6.82 15.47
N GLY A 47 11.09 -5.51 15.69
CA GLY A 47 12.30 -4.69 15.92
C GLY A 47 13.14 -4.41 14.67
N TYR A 48 12.59 -4.57 13.47
CA TYR A 48 13.27 -4.14 12.22
C TYR A 48 13.33 -2.62 12.07
N ILE A 49 12.38 -1.90 12.69
CA ILE A 49 12.31 -0.45 12.66
C ILE A 49 12.00 0.10 14.05
N THR A 50 12.41 1.35 14.28
CA THR A 50 12.09 2.10 15.50
C THR A 50 10.70 2.74 15.40
N ALA A 51 10.21 3.33 16.51
CA ALA A 51 9.00 4.13 16.49
C ALA A 51 9.10 5.33 15.53
N ASP A 52 10.25 5.99 15.48
CA ASP A 52 10.51 7.10 14.55
C ASP A 52 10.54 6.61 13.10
N GLY A 53 11.14 5.44 12.86
CA GLY A 53 11.11 4.78 11.55
C GLY A 53 9.69 4.47 11.09
N LEU A 54 8.81 4.01 12.00
CA LEU A 54 7.40 3.79 11.68
C LEU A 54 6.71 5.09 11.27
N GLN A 55 6.94 6.20 11.98
CA GLN A 55 6.35 7.51 11.63
C GLN A 55 6.81 8.00 10.26
N LEU A 56 8.09 7.80 9.94
CA LEU A 56 8.64 8.17 8.63
C LEU A 56 8.00 7.33 7.50
N LEU A 57 7.85 6.03 7.72
CA LEU A 57 7.21 5.13 6.77
C LEU A 57 5.71 5.42 6.57
N GLN A 58 5.02 5.90 7.60
CA GLN A 58 3.65 6.40 7.49
C GLN A 58 3.57 7.66 6.63
N LYS A 59 4.47 8.64 6.85
CA LYS A 59 4.57 9.84 6.00
C LYS A 59 4.86 9.49 4.53
N PHE A 60 5.72 8.51 4.28
CA PHE A 60 6.00 8.04 2.92
C PHE A 60 4.75 7.50 2.21
N LYS A 61 3.85 6.81 2.91
CA LYS A 61 2.59 6.34 2.34
C LYS A 61 1.66 7.51 1.97
N GLU A 62 1.65 8.57 2.77
CA GLU A 62 0.82 9.76 2.55
C GLU A 62 1.34 10.60 1.38
N ASP A 63 2.65 10.86 1.34
CA ASP A 63 3.29 11.67 0.31
C ASP A 63 4.70 11.13 0.00
N GLN A 64 4.82 10.47 -1.16
CA GLN A 64 6.09 9.86 -1.59
C GLN A 64 7.13 10.90 -2.04
N GLU A 65 6.72 12.13 -2.32
CA GLU A 65 7.58 13.18 -2.85
C GLU A 65 8.14 14.06 -1.71
N ASN A 66 7.37 14.27 -0.63
CA ASN A 66 7.70 15.20 0.45
C ASN A 66 7.98 14.54 1.83
N TRP A 67 8.27 13.24 1.89
CA TRP A 67 8.37 12.49 3.16
C TRP A 67 9.64 12.76 4.00
N GLN A 68 10.73 13.26 3.41
CA GLN A 68 12.01 13.46 4.11
C GLN A 68 12.17 14.83 4.78
N GLY A 69 11.37 15.82 4.37
CA GLY A 69 11.59 17.23 4.74
C GLY A 69 12.65 17.90 3.89
#